data_AF-A0A6G4RC91-F1
#
_entry.id   AF-A0A6G4RC91-F1
#
_cell.length_a   1.000
_cell.length_b   1.000
_cell.length_c   1.000
_cell.angle_alpha   90.00
_cell.angle_beta   90.00
_cell.angle_gamma   90.00
#
_symmetry.space_group_name_H-M   'P 1'
#
loop_
_entity.id
_entity.type
_entity.pdbx_description
1 polymer ?
#
loop_
_entity_poly.entity_id
_entity_poly.type
_entity_poly.pdbx_seq_one_letter_code
_entity_poly.pdbx_strand_id
1 'polypeptide(L)'
;MNQVFARARFEAHTQTEYDILRSGWDPTKLRRGIDALERISDDEFDDLFYEYYMALHDPTGLKDEYDIGPDTAEVEGDPRIALVIKSFCITDQNEIVSDLPLFVFYSSEQADKNYTAGPDPDCPSSTTEIPSMLPPFKDVPEDFIYPEDFRGLMINNLICQIRDIYRNMGERPPKQYDIDGFGKPHGNFDR
;
A
#
# COMPACT_ATOMS: atom_id res chain seq x y z
N MET A 1 15.42 2.01 -9.25
CA MET A 1 16.05 0.68 -9.14
C MET A 1 16.44 0.19 -10.53
N ASN A 2 17.50 -0.62 -10.69
CA ASN A 2 17.80 -1.25 -11.98
C ASN A 2 16.81 -2.41 -12.24
N GLN A 3 16.06 -2.35 -13.34
CA GLN A 3 15.07 -3.36 -13.74
C GLN A 3 15.66 -4.78 -13.80
N VAL A 4 16.95 -4.91 -14.13
CA VAL A 4 17.65 -6.20 -14.15
C VAL A 4 17.72 -6.81 -12.74
N PHE A 5 18.01 -6.01 -11.71
CA PHE A 5 18.05 -6.52 -10.34
C PHE A 5 16.65 -6.90 -9.84
N ALA A 6 15.64 -6.10 -10.17
CA ALA A 6 14.24 -6.41 -9.87
C ALA A 6 13.84 -7.77 -10.45
N ARG A 7 14.10 -7.97 -11.74
CA ARG A 7 13.74 -9.20 -12.45
C ARG A 7 14.51 -10.41 -11.94
N ALA A 8 15.81 -10.26 -11.66
CA ALA A 8 16.64 -11.34 -11.13
C ALA A 8 16.21 -11.76 -9.73
N ARG A 9 15.86 -10.81 -8.87
CA ARG A 9 15.34 -11.08 -7.53
C ARG A 9 14.01 -11.81 -7.58
N PHE A 10 13.11 -11.37 -8.46
CA PHE A 10 11.85 -12.06 -8.71
C PHE A 10 12.07 -13.50 -9.18
N GLU A 11 12.98 -13.72 -10.14
CA GLU A 11 13.31 -15.09 -10.59
C GLU A 11 13.86 -15.95 -9.45
N ALA A 12 14.77 -15.39 -8.63
CA ALA A 12 15.33 -16.13 -7.51
C ALA A 12 14.25 -16.54 -6.50
N HIS A 13 13.30 -15.65 -6.22
CA HIS A 13 12.18 -15.95 -5.34
C HIS A 13 11.25 -17.03 -5.92
N THR A 14 10.97 -17.00 -7.23
CA THR A 14 10.06 -17.98 -7.85
C THR A 14 10.70 -19.34 -8.10
N GLN A 15 12.01 -19.40 -8.32
CA GLN A 15 12.73 -20.63 -8.65
C GLN A 15 13.37 -21.33 -7.44
N THR A 16 13.28 -20.75 -6.24
CA THR A 16 13.86 -21.31 -5.02
C THR A 16 12.83 -21.39 -3.89
N GLU A 17 13.18 -22.06 -2.80
CA GLU A 17 12.36 -22.13 -1.58
C GLU A 17 12.53 -20.91 -0.67
N TYR A 18 13.43 -19.98 -1.02
CA TYR A 18 13.77 -18.85 -0.18
C TYR A 18 12.77 -17.69 -0.33
N ASP A 19 12.33 -17.17 0.82
CA ASP A 19 11.48 -15.98 0.89
C ASP A 19 12.31 -14.70 0.71
N ILE A 20 12.61 -14.38 -0.55
CA ILE A 20 13.49 -13.28 -0.95
C ILE A 20 12.71 -11.96 -1.16
N LEU A 21 11.45 -12.04 -1.57
CA LEU A 21 10.59 -10.88 -1.80
C LEU A 21 9.70 -10.64 -0.59
N ARG A 22 9.54 -9.37 -0.20
CA ARG A 22 8.44 -9.01 0.70
C ARG A 22 7.11 -9.31 0.02
N SER A 23 6.12 -9.72 0.79
CA SER A 23 4.77 -10.08 0.30
C SER A 23 4.15 -9.00 -0.57
N GLY A 24 4.32 -7.73 -0.20
CA GLY A 24 3.83 -6.60 -0.99
C GLY A 24 4.41 -6.54 -2.40
N TRP A 25 5.54 -7.19 -2.71
CA TRP A 25 6.19 -7.22 -4.02
C TRP A 25 6.03 -8.56 -4.77
N ASP A 26 5.27 -9.51 -4.23
CA ASP A 26 4.87 -10.73 -4.92
C ASP A 26 3.44 -10.56 -5.47
N PRO A 27 3.25 -10.53 -6.81
CA PRO A 27 1.94 -10.46 -7.44
C PRO A 27 0.94 -11.53 -6.95
N THR A 28 1.43 -12.71 -6.58
CA THR A 28 0.61 -13.81 -6.09
C THR A 28 0.03 -13.49 -4.71
N LYS A 29 0.83 -12.88 -3.82
CA LYS A 29 0.36 -12.44 -2.50
C LYS A 29 -0.61 -11.27 -2.61
N LEU A 30 -0.32 -10.28 -3.47
CA LEU A 30 -1.26 -9.18 -3.70
C LEU A 30 -2.60 -9.68 -4.27
N ARG A 31 -2.59 -10.69 -5.14
CA ARG A 31 -3.82 -11.31 -5.64
C ARG A 31 -4.64 -11.96 -4.52
N ARG A 32 -3.98 -12.61 -3.56
CA ARG A 32 -4.64 -13.14 -2.35
C ARG A 32 -5.30 -12.03 -1.52
N GLY A 33 -4.66 -10.85 -1.44
CA GLY A 33 -5.24 -9.66 -0.81
C GLY A 33 -6.49 -9.14 -1.51
N ILE A 34 -6.50 -9.16 -2.85
CA ILE A 34 -7.71 -8.85 -3.64
C ILE A 34 -8.83 -9.84 -3.30
N ASP A 35 -8.55 -11.14 -3.32
CA ASP A 35 -9.55 -12.17 -2.99
C ASP A 35 -10.10 -12.02 -1.55
N ALA A 36 -9.28 -11.54 -0.61
CA ALA A 36 -9.70 -11.28 0.77
C ALA A 36 -10.65 -10.08 0.85
N LEU A 37 -10.32 -8.98 0.18
CA LEU A 37 -11.16 -7.79 0.09
C LEU A 37 -12.47 -8.05 -0.66
N GLU A 38 -12.48 -8.96 -1.64
CA GLU A 38 -13.71 -9.36 -2.35
C GLU A 38 -14.67 -10.19 -1.47
N ARG A 39 -14.19 -10.83 -0.40
CA ARG A 39 -14.95 -11.77 0.43
C ARG A 39 -15.39 -11.21 1.78
N ILE A 40 -14.65 -10.25 2.31
CA ILE A 40 -14.97 -9.63 3.61
C ILE A 40 -16.35 -8.97 3.59
N SER A 41 -17.08 -9.09 4.70
CA SER A 41 -18.37 -8.43 4.86
C SER A 41 -18.22 -6.91 4.96
N ASP A 42 -19.31 -6.18 4.70
CA ASP A 42 -19.29 -4.71 4.79
C ASP A 42 -19.02 -4.23 6.23
N ASP A 43 -19.61 -4.92 7.22
CA ASP A 43 -19.42 -4.60 8.64
C ASP A 43 -17.96 -4.81 9.07
N GLU A 44 -17.36 -5.96 8.73
CA GLU A 44 -15.94 -6.22 9.04
C GLU A 44 -15.01 -5.29 8.27
N PHE A 45 -15.38 -4.89 7.06
CA PHE A 45 -14.60 -3.93 6.28
C PHE A 45 -14.65 -2.53 6.92
N ASP A 46 -15.81 -2.08 7.39
CA ASP A 46 -15.95 -0.81 8.12
C ASP A 46 -15.07 -0.80 9.36
N ASP A 47 -15.17 -1.84 10.20
CA ASP A 47 -14.39 -1.97 11.43
C ASP A 47 -12.86 -1.87 11.20
N LEU A 48 -12.36 -2.44 10.10
CA LEU A 48 -10.92 -2.51 9.81
C LEU A 48 -10.39 -1.29 9.04
N PHE A 49 -11.22 -0.65 8.21
CA PHE A 49 -10.73 0.31 7.21
C PHE A 49 -11.36 1.70 7.31
N TYR A 50 -12.30 1.94 8.22
CA TYR A 50 -12.88 3.27 8.43
C TYR A 50 -11.83 4.31 8.82
N GLU A 51 -10.91 3.97 9.73
CA GLU A 51 -9.80 4.86 10.11
C GLU A 51 -8.94 5.23 8.89
N TYR A 52 -8.65 4.26 8.03
CA TYR A 52 -7.86 4.49 6.82
C TYR A 52 -8.57 5.43 5.85
N TYR A 53 -9.87 5.22 5.65
CA TYR A 53 -10.71 6.09 4.84
C TYR A 53 -10.70 7.53 5.38
N MET A 54 -10.91 7.71 6.68
CA MET A 54 -10.91 9.03 7.32
C MET A 54 -9.55 9.73 7.21
N ALA A 55 -8.45 8.99 7.36
CA ALA A 55 -7.10 9.53 7.24
C ALA A 55 -6.75 9.97 5.80
N LEU A 56 -7.34 9.34 4.78
CA LEU A 56 -7.21 9.77 3.39
C LEU A 56 -8.01 11.04 3.11
N HIS A 57 -9.13 11.24 3.79
CA HIS A 57 -9.93 12.47 3.71
C HIS A 57 -9.24 13.67 4.38
N ASP A 58 -8.74 13.47 5.60
CA ASP A 58 -8.03 14.48 6.36
C ASP A 58 -6.77 13.89 7.01
N PRO A 59 -5.59 14.06 6.38
CA PRO A 59 -4.34 13.56 6.92
C PRO A 59 -3.79 14.39 8.10
N THR A 60 -4.49 15.44 8.55
CA THR A 60 -3.99 16.32 9.63
C THR A 60 -3.77 15.56 10.93
N GLY A 61 -4.68 14.63 11.28
CA GLY A 61 -4.53 13.79 12.47
C GLY A 61 -3.26 12.95 12.45
N LEU A 62 -2.86 12.43 11.28
CA LEU A 62 -1.62 11.68 11.11
C LEU A 62 -0.37 12.57 11.20
N LYS A 63 -0.46 13.84 10.77
CA LYS A 63 0.64 14.79 10.95
C LYS A 63 0.91 15.04 12.43
N ASP A 64 -0.15 15.21 13.22
CA ASP A 64 -0.04 15.43 14.66
C ASP A 64 0.45 14.16 15.38
N GLU A 65 -0.08 12.98 15.03
CA GLU A 65 0.32 11.70 15.63
C GLU A 65 1.80 11.39 15.44
N TYR A 66 2.34 11.70 14.26
CA TYR A 66 3.72 11.39 13.88
C TYR A 66 4.66 12.59 13.91
N ASP A 67 4.26 13.68 14.57
CA ASP A 67 5.06 14.91 14.70
C ASP A 67 5.60 15.44 13.34
N ILE A 68 4.77 15.40 12.29
CA ILE A 68 5.11 15.84 10.93
C ILE A 68 4.72 17.32 10.74
N GLY A 69 5.50 18.21 11.34
CA GLY A 69 5.34 19.67 11.26
C GLY A 69 6.57 20.37 10.67
N PRO A 70 6.46 21.66 10.28
CA PRO A 70 7.57 22.42 9.72
C PRO A 70 8.82 22.49 10.60
N ASP A 71 8.63 22.43 11.93
CA ASP A 71 9.71 22.54 12.92
C ASP A 71 10.10 21.17 13.53
N THR A 72 9.33 20.13 13.29
CA THR A 72 9.50 18.80 13.94
C THR A 72 9.88 17.71 12.95
N ALA A 73 9.50 17.84 11.68
CA ALA A 73 9.80 16.85 10.67
C ALA A 73 11.28 16.87 10.25
N GLU A 74 11.81 15.72 9.85
CA GLU A 74 13.18 15.57 9.30
C GLU A 74 13.41 16.28 7.94
N VAL A 75 12.42 17.02 7.46
CA VAL A 75 12.41 17.64 6.13
C VAL A 75 12.20 19.14 6.25
N GLU A 76 12.98 19.91 5.50
CA GLU A 76 12.85 21.38 5.47
C GLU A 76 11.56 21.80 4.76
N GLY A 77 10.93 22.87 5.24
CA GLY A 77 9.72 23.46 4.64
C GLY A 77 8.42 22.95 5.27
N ASP A 78 7.32 23.04 4.53
CA ASP A 78 6.00 22.56 4.99
C ASP A 78 5.77 21.12 4.51
N PRO A 79 5.87 20.12 5.40
CA PRO A 79 5.70 18.72 5.02
C PRO A 79 4.24 18.40 4.70
N ARG A 80 4.05 17.62 3.64
CA ARG A 80 2.77 17.09 3.17
C ARG A 80 2.82 15.57 3.10
N ILE A 81 1.76 14.94 3.55
CA ILE A 81 1.57 13.49 3.39
C ILE A 81 1.30 13.22 1.91
N ALA A 82 2.19 12.43 1.31
CA ALA A 82 2.12 12.03 -0.09
C ALA A 82 1.35 10.72 -0.26
N LEU A 83 1.50 9.78 0.69
CA LEU A 83 0.82 8.50 0.71
C LEU A 83 0.49 8.09 2.14
N VAL A 84 -0.69 7.50 2.31
CA VAL A 84 -1.09 6.78 3.51
C VAL A 84 -1.19 5.30 3.16
N ILE A 85 -0.55 4.47 3.98
CA ILE A 85 -0.47 3.03 3.81
C ILE A 85 -1.24 2.39 4.97
N LYS A 86 -2.17 1.50 4.61
CA LYS A 86 -2.82 0.59 5.55
C LYS A 86 -2.45 -0.82 5.13
N SER A 87 -1.63 -1.49 5.95
CA SER A 87 -1.34 -2.90 5.78
C SER A 87 -2.36 -3.74 6.55
N PHE A 88 -2.71 -4.90 5.99
CA PHE A 88 -3.53 -5.89 6.67
C PHE A 88 -2.95 -7.29 6.48
N CYS A 89 -3.17 -8.16 7.45
CA CYS A 89 -2.63 -9.51 7.48
C CYS A 89 -3.70 -10.50 7.05
N ILE A 90 -3.36 -11.39 6.12
CA ILE A 90 -4.24 -12.45 5.66
C ILE A 90 -3.71 -13.85 5.98
N THR A 91 -4.60 -14.78 6.31
CA THR A 91 -4.30 -16.21 6.44
C THR A 91 -4.08 -16.87 5.09
N ASP A 92 -3.60 -18.12 5.09
CA ASP A 92 -3.51 -18.98 3.89
C ASP A 92 -4.84 -19.27 3.19
N GLN A 93 -5.96 -19.00 3.86
CA GLN A 93 -7.31 -19.10 3.30
C GLN A 93 -7.81 -17.75 2.76
N ASN A 94 -6.97 -16.71 2.80
CA ASN A 94 -7.27 -15.32 2.42
C ASN A 94 -8.34 -14.68 3.34
N GLU A 95 -8.33 -15.01 4.62
CA GLU A 95 -9.14 -14.32 5.63
C GLU A 95 -8.32 -13.18 6.24
N ILE A 96 -8.91 -11.98 6.36
CA ILE A 96 -8.27 -10.85 7.03
C ILE A 96 -8.36 -11.07 8.53
N VAL A 97 -7.23 -11.12 9.23
CA VAL A 97 -7.17 -11.43 10.67
C VAL A 97 -6.75 -10.25 11.54
N SER A 98 -6.12 -9.26 10.94
CA SER A 98 -5.76 -8.01 11.59
C SER A 98 -5.44 -6.96 10.55
N ASP A 99 -5.75 -5.73 10.87
CA ASP A 99 -5.20 -4.55 10.23
C ASP A 99 -4.04 -4.00 11.07
N LEU A 100 -3.14 -3.26 10.44
CA LEU A 100 -1.96 -2.69 11.08
C LEU A 100 -2.11 -1.16 11.20
N PRO A 101 -1.35 -0.51 12.10
CA PRO A 101 -1.39 0.94 12.21
C PRO A 101 -1.04 1.61 10.87
N LEU A 102 -1.51 2.84 10.71
CA LEU A 102 -1.23 3.61 9.50
C LEU A 102 0.26 3.96 9.41
N PHE A 103 0.79 3.90 8.19
CA PHE A 103 2.16 4.30 7.88
C PHE A 103 2.11 5.32 6.76
N VAL A 104 2.96 6.35 6.80
CA VAL A 104 2.87 7.46 5.86
C VAL A 104 4.19 7.70 5.14
N PHE A 105 4.09 8.01 3.84
CA PHE A 105 5.15 8.72 3.14
C PHE A 105 4.82 10.20 3.14
N TYR A 106 5.78 11.03 3.56
CA TYR A 106 5.65 12.49 3.52
C TYR A 106 6.87 13.11 2.83
N SER A 107 6.69 14.32 2.33
CA SER A 107 7.73 15.10 1.63
C SER A 107 7.41 16.58 1.71
N SER A 108 8.32 17.43 1.26
CA SER A 108 8.08 18.87 1.09
C SER A 108 8.45 19.30 -0.33
N GLU A 109 8.06 20.51 -0.73
CA GLU A 109 8.44 21.06 -2.05
C GLU A 109 9.97 21.24 -2.21
N GLN A 110 10.69 21.25 -1.09
CA GLN A 110 12.15 21.44 -1.04
C GLN A 110 12.90 20.10 -0.94
N ALA A 111 12.19 18.99 -0.79
CA ALA A 111 12.78 17.69 -0.55
C ALA A 111 13.05 16.93 -1.86
N ASP A 112 14.26 16.41 -1.97
CA ASP A 112 14.67 15.55 -3.10
C ASP A 112 14.21 14.09 -2.94
N LYS A 113 13.63 13.74 -1.79
CA LYS A 113 13.19 12.37 -1.44
C LYS A 113 11.96 12.39 -0.56
N ASN A 114 11.26 11.25 -0.51
CA ASN A 114 10.22 11.01 0.48
C ASN A 114 10.81 10.48 1.79
N TYR A 115 10.16 10.84 2.89
CA TYR A 115 10.40 10.40 4.25
C TYR A 115 9.24 9.52 4.71
N THR A 116 9.43 8.82 5.82
CA THR A 116 8.48 7.82 6.33
C THR A 116 8.22 8.02 7.81
N ALA A 117 6.99 7.84 8.25
CA ALA A 117 6.63 7.80 9.65
C ALA A 117 5.51 6.78 9.90
N GLY A 118 5.36 6.38 11.17
CA GLY A 118 4.51 5.28 11.60
C GLY A 118 5.33 4.03 11.95
N PRO A 119 4.73 3.08 12.70
CA PRO A 119 5.41 1.85 13.08
C PRO A 119 5.61 0.94 11.86
N ASP A 120 6.67 0.13 11.90
CA ASP A 120 6.84 -0.93 10.92
C ASP A 120 5.67 -1.93 11.04
N PRO A 121 5.08 -2.37 9.92
CA PRO A 121 4.01 -3.37 9.95
C PRO A 121 4.53 -4.71 10.52
N ASP A 122 3.84 -5.22 11.54
CA ASP A 122 4.18 -6.50 12.20
C ASP A 122 3.00 -7.47 12.12
N CYS A 123 3.03 -8.34 11.12
CA CYS A 123 2.04 -9.39 10.95
C CYS A 123 2.39 -10.65 11.77
N PRO A 124 1.39 -11.36 12.34
CA PRO A 124 1.64 -12.62 13.03
C PRO A 124 2.40 -13.64 12.16
N SER A 125 3.33 -14.38 12.78
CA SER A 125 4.04 -15.47 12.10
C SER A 125 3.03 -16.49 11.56
N SER A 126 3.05 -16.73 10.23
CA SER A 126 2.08 -17.49 9.40
C SER A 126 1.04 -16.67 8.60
N THR A 127 1.02 -15.35 8.74
CA THR A 127 0.16 -14.49 7.93
C THR A 127 0.94 -13.79 6.82
N THR A 128 0.24 -13.29 5.81
CA THR A 128 0.80 -12.52 4.70
C THR A 128 0.38 -11.06 4.86
N GLU A 129 1.34 -10.14 4.96
CA GLU A 129 1.07 -8.69 4.95
C GLU A 129 0.68 -8.23 3.54
N ILE A 130 -0.41 -7.47 3.43
CA ILE A 130 -0.87 -6.84 2.18
C ILE A 130 -0.95 -5.33 2.40
N PRO A 131 -0.09 -4.53 1.75
CA PRO A 131 -0.12 -3.08 1.87
C PRO A 131 -1.10 -2.47 0.88
N SER A 132 -2.13 -1.75 1.35
CA SER A 132 -2.89 -0.79 0.54
C SER A 132 -2.23 0.57 0.63
N MET A 133 -2.01 1.23 -0.51
CA MET A 133 -1.21 2.46 -0.62
C MET A 133 -1.99 3.51 -1.42
N LEU A 134 -2.54 4.52 -0.77
CA LEU A 134 -3.37 5.53 -1.42
C LEU A 134 -2.87 6.94 -1.05
N PRO A 135 -2.85 7.89 -1.99
CA PRO A 135 -2.64 9.29 -1.66
C PRO A 135 -3.87 9.86 -0.96
N PRO A 136 -3.71 10.87 -0.08
CA PRO A 136 -4.85 11.63 0.44
C PRO A 136 -5.74 12.13 -0.70
N PHE A 137 -7.05 12.14 -0.46
CA PHE A 137 -8.01 12.57 -1.45
C PHE A 137 -7.87 14.06 -1.74
N LYS A 138 -7.86 14.41 -3.03
CA LYS A 138 -7.89 15.80 -3.48
C LYS A 138 -9.33 16.28 -3.65
N ASP A 139 -10.12 15.48 -4.36
CA ASP A 139 -11.53 15.69 -4.61
C ASP A 139 -12.21 14.33 -4.56
N VAL A 140 -13.05 14.08 -3.55
CA VAL A 140 -13.87 12.86 -3.49
C VAL A 140 -15.14 13.09 -4.28
N PRO A 141 -15.51 12.20 -5.22
CA PRO A 141 -16.76 12.33 -5.96
C PRO A 141 -17.97 12.43 -5.02
N GLU A 142 -18.95 13.28 -5.36
CA GLU A 142 -20.19 13.43 -4.56
C GLU A 142 -20.99 12.11 -4.47
N ASP A 143 -20.81 11.22 -5.46
CA ASP A 143 -21.44 9.91 -5.55
C ASP A 143 -20.58 8.78 -4.97
N PHE A 144 -19.51 9.08 -4.23
CA PHE A 144 -18.70 8.07 -3.56
C PHE A 144 -19.45 7.45 -2.37
N ILE A 145 -19.71 6.16 -2.44
CA ILE A 145 -20.47 5.37 -1.47
C ILE A 145 -19.51 4.53 -0.61
N TYR A 146 -19.34 4.93 0.64
CA TYR A 146 -18.66 4.11 1.64
C TYR A 146 -19.61 3.02 2.21
N PRO A 147 -19.16 1.78 2.47
CA PRO A 147 -17.80 1.24 2.29
C PRO A 147 -17.49 0.70 0.89
N GLU A 148 -18.51 0.50 0.05
CA GLU A 148 -18.43 -0.22 -1.23
C GLU A 148 -17.37 0.34 -2.19
N ASP A 149 -17.40 1.65 -2.45
CA ASP A 149 -16.47 2.31 -3.36
C ASP A 149 -15.05 2.38 -2.78
N PHE A 150 -14.93 2.47 -1.45
CA PHE A 150 -13.62 2.45 -0.82
C PHE A 150 -12.96 1.08 -0.91
N ARG A 151 -13.72 0.00 -0.69
CA ARG A 151 -13.27 -1.37 -0.95
C ARG A 151 -12.86 -1.54 -2.42
N GLY A 152 -13.68 -1.03 -3.35
CA GLY A 152 -13.37 -1.03 -4.78
C GLY A 152 -12.07 -0.29 -5.11
N LEU A 153 -11.83 0.86 -4.47
CA LEU A 153 -10.60 1.64 -4.60
C LEU A 153 -9.37 0.88 -4.08
N MET A 154 -9.48 0.22 -2.91
CA MET A 154 -8.40 -0.60 -2.37
C MET A 154 -8.07 -1.79 -3.28
N ILE A 155 -9.09 -2.46 -3.85
CA ILE A 155 -8.90 -3.54 -4.82
C ILE A 155 -8.21 -3.02 -6.08
N ASN A 156 -8.67 -1.89 -6.63
CA ASN A 156 -8.05 -1.24 -7.79
C ASN A 156 -6.58 -0.90 -7.51
N ASN A 157 -6.28 -0.40 -6.30
CA ASN A 157 -4.92 -0.13 -5.88
C ASN A 157 -4.06 -1.39 -5.90
N LEU A 158 -4.50 -2.52 -5.32
CA LEU A 158 -3.74 -3.77 -5.34
C LEU A 158 -3.51 -4.29 -6.77
N ILE A 159 -4.50 -4.13 -7.66
CA ILE A 159 -4.34 -4.45 -9.09
C ILE A 159 -3.24 -3.59 -9.74
N CYS A 160 -3.27 -2.27 -9.50
CA CYS A 160 -2.24 -1.37 -10.00
C CYS A 160 -0.87 -1.63 -9.36
N GLN A 161 -0.82 -2.10 -8.12
CA GLN A 161 0.43 -2.54 -7.51
C GLN A 161 1.01 -3.76 -8.22
N ILE A 162 0.19 -4.75 -8.58
CA ILE A 162 0.62 -5.90 -9.40
C ILE A 162 1.18 -5.42 -10.75
N ARG A 163 0.47 -4.53 -11.43
CA ARG A 163 0.91 -3.90 -12.69
C ARG A 163 2.30 -3.29 -12.56
N ASP A 164 2.51 -2.53 -11.49
CA ASP A 164 3.74 -1.78 -11.29
C ASP A 164 4.89 -2.68 -10.88
N ILE A 165 4.65 -3.83 -10.23
CA ILE A 165 5.69 -4.86 -10.01
C ILE A 165 6.27 -5.34 -11.36
N TYR A 166 5.42 -5.68 -12.35
CA TYR A 166 5.90 -6.06 -13.69
C TYR A 166 6.68 -4.94 -14.37
N ARG A 167 6.18 -3.71 -14.30
CA ARG A 167 6.86 -2.54 -14.89
C ARG A 167 8.22 -2.28 -14.23
N ASN A 168 8.34 -2.50 -12.92
CA ASN A 168 9.61 -2.40 -12.19
C ASN A 168 10.61 -3.50 -12.60
N MET A 169 10.15 -4.64 -13.11
CA MET A 169 10.98 -5.69 -13.71
C MET A 169 11.32 -5.43 -15.19
N GLY A 170 10.83 -4.33 -15.78
CA GLY A 170 10.97 -4.07 -17.22
C GLY A 170 10.07 -4.95 -18.09
N GLU A 171 9.04 -5.56 -17.50
CA GLU A 171 8.10 -6.44 -18.17
C GLU A 171 6.77 -5.75 -18.48
N ARG A 172 6.04 -6.29 -19.45
CA ARG A 172 4.67 -5.89 -19.71
C ARG A 172 3.73 -6.61 -18.73
N PRO A 173 2.90 -5.90 -17.96
CA PRO A 173 1.95 -6.54 -17.06
C PRO A 173 0.90 -7.37 -17.83
N PRO A 174 0.35 -8.44 -17.23
CA PRO A 174 -0.81 -9.13 -17.76
C PRO A 174 -1.99 -8.18 -18.00
N LYS A 175 -2.77 -8.40 -19.07
CA LYS A 175 -3.85 -7.47 -19.48
C LYS A 175 -4.85 -7.13 -18.38
N GLN A 176 -5.19 -8.10 -17.53
CA GLN A 176 -6.15 -7.91 -16.44
C GLN A 176 -5.64 -6.96 -15.34
N TYR A 177 -4.34 -6.72 -15.28
CA TYR A 177 -3.72 -5.79 -14.34
C TYR A 177 -3.25 -4.49 -15.02
N ASP A 178 -3.22 -4.42 -16.36
CA ASP A 178 -2.81 -3.24 -17.12
C ASP A 178 -3.96 -2.22 -17.23
N ILE A 179 -4.43 -1.75 -16.07
CA ILE A 179 -5.47 -0.72 -15.92
C ILE A 179 -4.88 0.56 -15.35
N ASP A 180 -5.58 1.68 -15.52
CA ASP A 180 -5.19 2.97 -14.94
C ASP A 180 -5.55 3.05 -13.45
N GLY A 181 -4.71 3.74 -12.70
CA GLY A 181 -4.86 3.88 -11.25
C GLY A 181 -3.53 3.98 -10.51
N PHE A 182 -3.62 4.32 -9.23
CA PHE A 182 -2.49 4.46 -8.33
C PHE A 182 -2.05 3.08 -7.82
N GLY A 183 -0.79 2.71 -8.07
CA GLY A 183 -0.22 1.43 -7.66
C GLY A 183 1.01 1.62 -6.78
N LYS A 184 2.13 0.99 -7.16
CA LYS A 184 3.38 1.12 -6.39
C LYS A 184 4.23 2.28 -6.91
N PRO A 185 4.76 3.13 -6.01
CA PRO A 185 5.81 4.06 -6.40
C PRO A 185 7.05 3.30 -6.87
N HIS A 186 7.88 3.95 -7.68
CA HIS A 186 9.16 3.39 -8.07
C HIS A 186 10.05 3.24 -6.82
N GLY A 187 10.46 2.02 -6.49
CA GLY A 187 10.98 1.72 -5.15
C GLY A 187 12.00 0.58 -5.09
N ASN A 188 12.44 0.28 -3.87
CA ASN A 188 13.26 -0.89 -3.57
C ASN A 188 12.38 -2.02 -3.01
N PHE A 189 12.69 -3.28 -3.35
CA PHE A 189 12.07 -4.48 -2.79
C PHE A 189 12.41 -4.69 -1.30
N ASP A 190 13.42 -3.99 -0.79
CA ASP A 190 13.97 -4.18 0.56
C ASP A 190 13.44 -3.23 1.63
N ARG A 191 12.69 -2.19 1.27
CA ARG A 191 12.17 -1.21 2.23
C ARG A 191 10.74 -1.52 2.63
#